data_AF-A0A1J0WHB6-F1
#
_entry.id   AF-A0A1J0WHB6-F1
#
_cell.length_a   1.000
_cell.length_b   1.000
_cell.length_c   1.000
_cell.angle_alpha   90.00
_cell.angle_beta   90.00
_cell.angle_gamma   90.00
#
_symmetry.space_group_name_H-M   'P 1'
#
loop_
_entity.id
_entity.type
_entity.pdbx_description
1 polymer ?
#
loop_
_entity_poly.entity_id
_entity_poly.type
_entity_poly.pdbx_seq_one_letter_code
_entity_poly.pdbx_strand_id
1 'polypeptide(L)'
;MVRRVSILGATGSIGQNTIDLIRRAPSEYRVVALTGAGNVAQLARDAIDLKAEIAVTGREDLLPELRDALAGSGVEAAAGAAAICEAAARPADWTMSAIVGAAGLAPGLAALRNGTTLALANKESLVCAGALMLRTAHAHGARILPVDSEHSAIFQAMIGEDTATVERIIITASGGAFRDWPLERLAEATPEQASSHPNWDMGQRITIDSASMFNKAMEVIETHEFFDIAADRIEVLVHPQSMIHALVGFNDGALMAHVGPPDMRHAIGFALHHPQRRDLPVERLDLAAIGRFDFRAPDERRWPALRLARETIEAGGLTGAVFNAAKETALDGFIAGRIGFTEMADVVARTLEDKNASDGLIGATMSLDNVLRVDHLAREAAKAAMDKRAG
;
A
#
# COMPACT_ATOMS: atom_id res chain seq x y z
N MET A 1 -2.38 -29.83 -6.46
CA MET A 1 -3.53 -29.49 -5.59
C MET A 1 -3.99 -28.09 -5.99
N VAL A 2 -5.29 -27.84 -6.14
CA VAL A 2 -5.82 -26.52 -6.50
C VAL A 2 -5.65 -25.57 -5.31
N ARG A 3 -5.07 -24.39 -5.54
CA ARG A 3 -4.82 -23.40 -4.47
C ARG A 3 -6.06 -22.54 -4.24
N ARG A 4 -6.50 -22.42 -2.99
CA ARG A 4 -7.62 -21.55 -2.58
C ARG A 4 -7.14 -20.12 -2.42
N VAL A 5 -7.77 -19.18 -3.10
CA VAL A 5 -7.36 -17.77 -3.12
C VAL A 5 -8.50 -16.82 -2.77
N SER A 6 -8.21 -15.80 -1.97
CA SER A 6 -9.13 -14.68 -1.70
C SER A 6 -8.50 -13.37 -2.17
N ILE A 7 -9.31 -12.46 -2.71
CA ILE A 7 -8.85 -11.14 -3.18
C ILE A 7 -9.68 -10.06 -2.52
N LEU A 8 -9.06 -9.36 -1.57
CA LEU A 8 -9.66 -8.24 -0.86
C LEU A 8 -9.34 -6.96 -1.62
N GLY A 9 -10.36 -6.29 -2.19
CA GLY A 9 -10.14 -5.14 -3.09
C GLY A 9 -9.96 -5.56 -4.57
N ALA A 10 -10.72 -6.55 -5.01
CA ALA A 10 -10.70 -7.14 -6.35
C ALA A 10 -10.93 -6.14 -7.49
N THR A 11 -11.76 -5.10 -7.28
CA THR A 11 -12.10 -4.15 -8.35
C THR A 11 -11.11 -3.00 -8.54
N GLY A 12 -10.07 -2.91 -7.68
CA GLY A 12 -8.97 -1.97 -7.84
C GLY A 12 -7.86 -2.50 -8.77
N SER A 13 -6.87 -1.66 -9.09
CA SER A 13 -5.78 -2.01 -10.01
C SER A 13 -5.01 -3.29 -9.62
N ILE A 14 -4.57 -3.40 -8.36
CA ILE A 14 -3.90 -4.61 -7.86
C ILE A 14 -4.82 -5.84 -7.92
N GLY A 15 -6.10 -5.68 -7.56
CA GLY A 15 -7.09 -6.75 -7.63
C GLY A 15 -7.29 -7.26 -9.06
N GLN A 16 -7.45 -6.36 -10.03
CA GLN A 16 -7.59 -6.70 -11.44
C GLN A 16 -6.33 -7.34 -12.03
N ASN A 17 -5.14 -6.86 -11.67
CA ASN A 17 -3.88 -7.50 -12.07
C ASN A 17 -3.73 -8.90 -11.46
N THR A 18 -4.18 -9.09 -10.22
CA THR A 18 -4.22 -10.41 -9.56
C THR A 18 -5.17 -11.36 -10.30
N ILE A 19 -6.35 -10.86 -10.66
CA ILE A 19 -7.34 -11.61 -11.44
C ILE A 19 -6.81 -11.95 -12.84
N ASP A 20 -6.13 -11.04 -13.54
CA ASP A 20 -5.49 -11.32 -14.84
C ASP A 20 -4.53 -12.52 -14.74
N LEU A 21 -3.70 -12.57 -13.70
CA LEU A 21 -2.79 -13.69 -13.49
C LEU A 21 -3.52 -15.00 -13.17
N ILE A 22 -4.56 -14.97 -12.33
CA ILE A 22 -5.36 -16.16 -11.98
C ILE A 22 -6.12 -16.69 -13.20
N ARG A 23 -6.72 -15.81 -14.01
CA ARG A 23 -7.48 -16.16 -15.23
C ARG A 23 -6.65 -16.90 -16.27
N ARG A 24 -5.32 -16.76 -16.24
CA ARG A 24 -4.41 -17.46 -17.16
C ARG A 24 -4.17 -18.93 -16.80
N ALA A 25 -4.47 -19.32 -15.56
CA ALA A 25 -4.35 -20.71 -15.09
C ALA A 25 -5.54 -21.11 -14.19
N PRO A 26 -6.79 -21.05 -14.69
CA PRO A 26 -7.98 -21.18 -13.87
C PRO A 26 -8.11 -22.57 -13.22
N SER A 27 -7.51 -23.62 -13.80
CA SER A 27 -7.49 -24.95 -13.21
C SER A 27 -6.61 -25.07 -11.96
N GLU A 28 -5.71 -24.10 -11.72
CA GLU A 28 -4.80 -24.11 -10.57
C GLU A 28 -5.38 -23.38 -9.35
N TYR A 29 -6.45 -22.62 -9.53
CA TYR A 29 -7.02 -21.76 -8.49
C TYR A 29 -8.49 -22.04 -8.22
N ARG A 30 -8.87 -21.93 -6.95
CA ARG A 30 -10.25 -21.87 -6.50
C ARG A 30 -10.46 -20.56 -5.77
N VAL A 31 -11.29 -19.68 -6.32
CA VAL A 31 -11.53 -18.36 -5.73
C VAL A 31 -12.56 -18.48 -4.62
N VAL A 32 -12.13 -18.18 -3.39
CA VAL A 32 -12.98 -18.26 -2.19
C VAL A 32 -13.79 -16.98 -2.05
N ALA A 33 -13.13 -15.83 -1.98
CA ALA A 33 -13.80 -14.55 -1.81
C ALA A 33 -13.24 -13.47 -2.74
N LEU A 34 -14.13 -12.67 -3.31
CA LEU A 34 -13.79 -11.40 -3.93
C LEU A 34 -14.48 -10.27 -3.16
N THR A 35 -13.75 -9.21 -2.81
CA THR A 35 -14.37 -8.02 -2.23
C THR A 35 -14.16 -6.79 -3.10
N GLY A 36 -15.13 -5.89 -3.13
CA GLY A 36 -15.05 -4.61 -3.81
C GLY A 36 -15.76 -3.52 -3.00
N ALA A 37 -15.78 -2.29 -3.52
CA ALA A 37 -16.55 -1.19 -2.93
C ALA A 37 -17.68 -0.76 -3.89
N GLY A 38 -17.57 0.44 -4.48
CA GLY A 38 -18.65 1.00 -5.30
C GLY A 38 -18.84 0.36 -6.69
N ASN A 39 -17.87 -0.37 -7.22
CA ASN A 39 -17.95 -0.93 -8.57
C ASN A 39 -18.60 -2.33 -8.58
N VAL A 40 -19.90 -2.38 -8.31
CA VAL A 40 -20.69 -3.62 -8.22
C VAL A 40 -20.65 -4.40 -9.54
N ALA A 41 -20.80 -3.69 -10.66
CA ALA A 41 -20.82 -4.32 -11.98
C ALA A 41 -19.53 -5.10 -12.28
N GLN A 42 -18.35 -4.53 -11.96
CA GLN A 42 -17.08 -5.26 -12.12
C GLN A 42 -16.95 -6.41 -11.13
N LEU A 43 -17.30 -6.20 -9.87
CA LEU A 43 -17.23 -7.24 -8.83
C LEU A 43 -18.07 -8.46 -9.21
N ALA A 44 -19.31 -8.25 -9.66
CA ALA A 44 -20.20 -9.32 -10.08
C ALA A 44 -19.65 -10.09 -11.30
N ARG A 45 -19.16 -9.37 -12.33
CA ARG A 45 -18.53 -10.00 -13.51
C ARG A 45 -17.37 -10.89 -13.11
N ASP A 46 -16.42 -10.37 -12.33
CA ASP A 46 -15.25 -11.13 -11.91
C ASP A 46 -15.62 -12.34 -11.05
N ALA A 47 -16.60 -12.20 -10.15
CA ALA A 47 -17.04 -13.29 -9.30
C ALA A 47 -17.71 -14.43 -10.08
N ILE A 48 -18.53 -14.10 -11.09
CA ILE A 48 -19.15 -15.09 -11.98
C ILE A 48 -18.09 -15.80 -12.82
N ASP A 49 -17.21 -15.04 -13.49
CA ASP A 49 -16.17 -15.58 -14.36
C ASP A 49 -15.24 -16.56 -13.62
N LEU A 50 -14.88 -16.19 -12.38
CA LEU A 50 -13.98 -16.97 -11.55
C LEU A 50 -14.70 -18.04 -10.70
N LYS A 51 -16.03 -18.10 -10.77
CA LYS A 51 -16.87 -18.99 -9.95
C LYS A 51 -16.52 -18.86 -8.46
N ALA A 52 -16.40 -17.62 -7.99
CA ALA A 52 -16.07 -17.32 -6.60
C ALA A 52 -17.16 -17.88 -5.66
N GLU A 53 -16.80 -18.29 -4.44
CA GLU A 53 -17.80 -18.75 -3.47
C GLU A 53 -18.65 -17.58 -2.95
N ILE A 54 -18.03 -16.42 -2.74
CA ILE A 54 -18.70 -15.20 -2.29
C ILE A 54 -18.12 -13.94 -2.93
N ALA A 55 -19.00 -12.98 -3.23
CA ALA A 55 -18.65 -11.61 -3.53
C ALA A 55 -19.18 -10.67 -2.43
N VAL A 56 -18.33 -9.76 -1.94
CA VAL A 56 -18.70 -8.82 -0.88
C VAL A 56 -18.46 -7.38 -1.29
N THR A 57 -19.48 -6.53 -1.21
CA THR A 57 -19.30 -5.09 -1.37
C THR A 57 -19.07 -4.41 -0.01
N GLY A 58 -18.13 -3.48 0.09
CA GLY A 58 -17.96 -2.64 1.27
C GLY A 58 -19.08 -1.64 1.51
N ARG A 59 -20.04 -1.54 0.58
CA ARG A 59 -21.15 -0.58 0.58
C ARG A 59 -22.47 -1.31 0.83
N GLU A 60 -23.00 -1.21 2.04
CA GLU A 60 -24.26 -1.88 2.42
C GLU A 60 -25.45 -1.44 1.55
N ASP A 61 -25.46 -0.16 1.14
CA ASP A 61 -26.46 0.42 0.25
C ASP A 61 -26.46 -0.22 -1.16
N LEU A 62 -25.37 -0.88 -1.55
CA LEU A 62 -25.22 -1.52 -2.86
C LEU A 62 -25.45 -3.04 -2.84
N LEU A 63 -25.83 -3.62 -1.68
CA LEU A 63 -26.11 -5.05 -1.58
C LEU A 63 -27.25 -5.53 -2.50
N PRO A 64 -28.38 -4.80 -2.67
CA PRO A 64 -29.43 -5.23 -3.59
C PRO A 64 -28.92 -5.35 -5.03
N GLU A 65 -28.16 -4.36 -5.50
CA GLU A 65 -27.57 -4.36 -6.85
C GLU A 65 -26.62 -5.54 -7.05
N LEU A 66 -25.79 -5.86 -6.04
CA LEU A 66 -24.87 -7.00 -6.11
C LEU A 66 -25.62 -8.34 -6.18
N ARG A 67 -26.70 -8.50 -5.40
CA ARG A 67 -27.54 -9.71 -5.44
C ARG A 67 -28.20 -9.91 -6.79
N ASP A 68 -28.76 -8.85 -7.34
CA ASP A 68 -29.41 -8.88 -8.65
C ASP A 68 -28.40 -9.24 -9.74
N ALA A 69 -27.21 -8.64 -9.71
CA ALA A 69 -26.13 -8.92 -10.67
C ALA A 69 -25.56 -10.36 -10.58
N LEU A 70 -25.70 -11.03 -9.43
CA LEU A 70 -25.24 -12.40 -9.19
C LEU A 70 -26.35 -13.46 -9.33
N ALA A 71 -27.58 -13.05 -9.63
CA ALA A 71 -28.72 -13.96 -9.69
C ALA A 71 -28.47 -15.15 -10.65
N GLY A 72 -28.68 -16.38 -10.16
CA GLY A 72 -28.49 -17.60 -10.94
C GLY A 72 -27.03 -18.07 -11.11
N SER A 73 -26.04 -17.33 -10.62
CA SER A 73 -24.62 -17.70 -10.72
C SER A 73 -24.15 -18.74 -9.69
N GLY A 74 -24.85 -18.84 -8.56
CA GLY A 74 -24.43 -19.64 -7.40
C GLY A 74 -23.40 -18.96 -6.48
N VAL A 75 -22.97 -17.73 -6.80
CA VAL A 75 -22.09 -16.92 -5.95
C VAL A 75 -22.89 -16.28 -4.82
N GLU A 76 -22.42 -16.41 -3.58
CA GLU A 76 -23.03 -15.72 -2.43
C GLU A 76 -22.78 -14.20 -2.49
N ALA A 77 -23.73 -13.40 -2.00
CA ALA A 77 -23.60 -11.94 -1.94
C ALA A 77 -23.75 -11.43 -0.50
N ALA A 78 -22.78 -10.66 -0.03
CA ALA A 78 -22.83 -9.97 1.27
C ALA A 78 -22.33 -8.53 1.14
N ALA A 79 -22.52 -7.73 2.19
CA ALA A 79 -22.05 -6.35 2.21
C ALA A 79 -21.65 -5.85 3.60
N GLY A 80 -20.85 -4.79 3.61
CA GLY A 80 -20.39 -4.09 4.81
C GLY A 80 -19.04 -4.56 5.34
N ALA A 81 -18.47 -3.78 6.25
CA ALA A 81 -17.14 -4.03 6.81
C ALA A 81 -17.04 -5.37 7.56
N ALA A 82 -18.11 -5.75 8.27
CA ALA A 82 -18.19 -7.04 8.96
C ALA A 82 -18.12 -8.21 7.96
N ALA A 83 -18.90 -8.15 6.87
CA ALA A 83 -18.89 -9.17 5.84
C ALA A 83 -17.53 -9.28 5.13
N ILE A 84 -16.81 -8.17 4.95
CA ILE A 84 -15.44 -8.18 4.41
C ILE A 84 -14.49 -8.93 5.35
N CYS A 85 -14.59 -8.71 6.67
CA CYS A 85 -13.79 -9.43 7.65
C CYS A 85 -14.14 -10.91 7.70
N GLU A 86 -15.43 -11.26 7.64
CA GLU A 86 -15.89 -12.66 7.55
C GLU A 86 -15.37 -13.36 6.29
N ALA A 87 -15.43 -12.67 5.14
CA ALA A 87 -14.88 -13.18 3.88
C ALA A 87 -13.35 -13.38 3.94
N ALA A 88 -12.63 -12.47 4.58
CA ALA A 88 -11.18 -12.59 4.80
C ALA A 88 -10.82 -13.74 5.75
N ALA A 89 -11.68 -14.03 6.73
CA ALA A 89 -11.53 -15.14 7.67
C ALA A 89 -11.91 -16.51 7.07
N ARG A 90 -12.49 -16.57 5.86
CA ARG A 90 -12.75 -17.85 5.19
C ARG A 90 -11.41 -18.55 4.91
N PRO A 91 -11.30 -19.88 5.10
CA PRO A 91 -10.05 -20.59 4.85
C PRO A 91 -9.58 -20.43 3.40
N ALA A 92 -8.37 -19.89 3.21
CA ALA A 92 -7.69 -19.76 1.94
C ALA A 92 -6.20 -20.03 2.12
N ASP A 93 -5.55 -20.55 1.08
CA ASP A 93 -4.10 -20.81 1.10
C ASP A 93 -3.29 -19.54 0.83
N TRP A 94 -3.94 -18.54 0.23
CA TRP A 94 -3.36 -17.26 -0.15
C TRP A 94 -4.42 -16.18 -0.25
N THR A 95 -4.15 -15.02 0.35
CA THR A 95 -5.07 -13.87 0.32
C THR A 95 -4.34 -12.64 -0.18
N MET A 96 -4.85 -11.99 -1.22
CA MET A 96 -4.42 -10.64 -1.63
C MET A 96 -5.11 -9.60 -0.74
N SER A 97 -4.33 -8.77 -0.06
CA SER A 97 -4.80 -7.59 0.66
C SER A 97 -4.51 -6.33 -0.16
N ALA A 98 -5.53 -5.87 -0.89
CA ALA A 98 -5.45 -4.73 -1.81
C ALA A 98 -6.55 -3.68 -1.56
N ILE A 99 -7.19 -3.70 -0.39
CA ILE A 99 -8.09 -2.63 0.06
C ILE A 99 -7.25 -1.41 0.39
N VAL A 100 -7.62 -0.24 -0.15
CA VAL A 100 -6.89 1.02 0.06
C VAL A 100 -7.15 1.58 1.47
N GLY A 101 -6.13 2.21 2.06
CA GLY A 101 -6.23 2.89 3.35
C GLY A 101 -6.34 1.96 4.55
N ALA A 102 -6.65 2.53 5.71
CA ALA A 102 -6.77 1.79 6.99
C ALA A 102 -7.89 0.74 7.00
N ALA A 103 -8.84 0.81 6.05
CA ALA A 103 -9.94 -0.14 5.91
C ALA A 103 -9.45 -1.58 5.60
N GLY A 104 -8.23 -1.74 5.06
CA GLY A 104 -7.62 -3.05 4.81
C GLY A 104 -7.07 -3.75 6.06
N LEU A 105 -6.89 -3.03 7.17
CA LEU A 105 -6.21 -3.56 8.37
C LEU A 105 -7.00 -4.68 9.05
N ALA A 106 -8.26 -4.43 9.39
CA ALA A 106 -9.11 -5.42 10.07
C ALA A 106 -9.25 -6.74 9.26
N PRO A 107 -9.56 -6.71 7.94
CA PRO A 107 -9.62 -7.95 7.18
C PRO A 107 -8.24 -8.56 6.91
N GLY A 108 -7.16 -7.76 6.84
CA GLY A 108 -5.78 -8.28 6.79
C GLY A 108 -5.44 -9.10 8.04
N LEU A 109 -5.75 -8.59 9.23
CA LEU A 109 -5.59 -9.32 10.50
C LEU A 109 -6.47 -10.58 10.55
N ALA A 110 -7.70 -10.52 10.04
CA ALA A 110 -8.58 -11.68 9.94
C ALA A 110 -7.98 -12.77 9.03
N ALA A 111 -7.44 -12.39 7.87
CA ALA A 111 -6.79 -13.32 6.96
C ALA A 111 -5.51 -13.95 7.55
N LEU A 112 -4.71 -13.20 8.30
CA LEU A 112 -3.51 -13.74 8.99
C LEU A 112 -3.84 -14.83 10.00
N ARG A 113 -5.02 -14.78 10.63
CA ARG A 113 -5.46 -15.79 11.60
C ARG A 113 -5.66 -17.18 10.98
N ASN A 114 -5.79 -17.28 9.65
CA ASN A 114 -5.84 -18.55 8.94
C ASN A 114 -4.51 -19.31 8.96
N GLY A 115 -3.39 -18.66 9.30
CA GLY A 115 -2.07 -19.32 9.35
C GLY A 115 -1.47 -19.63 7.97
N THR A 116 -1.95 -18.97 6.92
CA THR A 116 -1.49 -19.16 5.53
C THR A 116 -0.77 -17.91 5.00
N THR A 117 -0.81 -17.65 3.69
CA THR A 117 -0.08 -16.51 3.09
C THR A 117 -1.00 -15.31 2.90
N LEU A 118 -0.59 -14.15 3.40
CA LEU A 118 -1.14 -12.84 3.05
C LEU A 118 -0.18 -12.13 2.10
N ALA A 119 -0.58 -11.93 0.84
CA ALA A 119 0.09 -11.03 -0.08
C ALA A 119 -0.40 -9.61 0.17
N LEU A 120 0.47 -8.74 0.69
CA LEU A 120 0.10 -7.43 1.21
C LEU A 120 0.51 -6.32 0.25
N ALA A 121 -0.49 -5.71 -0.40
CA ALA A 121 -0.32 -4.50 -1.22
C ALA A 121 -0.75 -3.22 -0.48
N ASN A 122 -1.59 -3.37 0.55
CA ASN A 122 -2.04 -2.25 1.39
C ASN A 122 -0.96 -1.85 2.41
N LYS A 123 -0.08 -0.94 1.99
CA LYS A 123 0.99 -0.37 2.82
C LYS A 123 0.48 0.31 4.09
N GLU A 124 -0.70 0.94 4.03
CA GLU A 124 -1.31 1.65 5.16
C GLU A 124 -1.54 0.73 6.37
N SER A 125 -1.75 -0.58 6.17
CA SER A 125 -1.83 -1.54 7.27
C SER A 125 -0.51 -1.67 8.05
N LEU A 126 0.63 -1.67 7.35
CA LEU A 126 1.95 -1.73 8.00
C LEU A 126 2.32 -0.39 8.60
N VAL A 127 2.02 0.72 7.91
CA VAL A 127 2.24 2.08 8.46
C VAL A 127 1.45 2.30 9.75
N CYS A 128 0.18 1.90 9.80
CA CYS A 128 -0.66 2.13 10.97
C CYS A 128 -0.42 1.12 12.10
N ALA A 129 -0.05 -0.12 11.76
CA ALA A 129 -0.12 -1.24 12.70
C ALA A 129 0.90 -2.37 12.39
N GLY A 130 2.08 -2.03 11.88
CA GLY A 130 3.11 -3.00 11.46
C GLY A 130 3.44 -4.03 12.53
N ALA A 131 3.81 -3.59 13.73
CA ALA A 131 4.06 -4.49 14.85
C ALA A 131 2.86 -5.41 15.19
N LEU A 132 1.61 -4.94 15.08
CA LEU A 132 0.42 -5.77 15.30
C LEU A 132 0.23 -6.81 14.19
N MET A 133 0.42 -6.43 12.93
CA MET A 133 0.37 -7.33 11.77
C MET A 133 1.41 -8.44 11.89
N LEU A 134 2.68 -8.09 12.16
CA LEU A 134 3.77 -9.05 12.30
C LEU A 134 3.57 -10.00 13.49
N ARG A 135 3.16 -9.48 14.66
CA ARG A 135 2.84 -10.32 15.82
C ARG A 135 1.69 -11.29 15.53
N THR A 136 0.66 -10.84 14.80
CA THR A 136 -0.47 -11.69 14.42
C THR A 136 -0.03 -12.77 13.44
N ALA A 137 0.78 -12.43 12.44
CA ALA A 137 1.33 -13.41 11.50
C ALA A 137 2.13 -14.49 12.23
N HIS A 138 3.05 -14.09 13.11
CA HIS A 138 3.86 -15.00 13.91
C HIS A 138 3.00 -15.91 14.82
N ALA A 139 2.03 -15.34 15.54
CA ALA A 139 1.18 -16.09 16.47
C ALA A 139 0.34 -17.19 15.79
N HIS A 140 0.02 -17.01 14.50
CA HIS A 140 -0.78 -17.95 13.73
C HIS A 140 0.02 -18.79 12.73
N GLY A 141 1.35 -18.60 12.65
CA GLY A 141 2.20 -19.26 11.66
C GLY A 141 1.93 -18.80 10.22
N ALA A 142 1.31 -17.63 10.04
CA ALA A 142 1.06 -17.04 8.73
C ALA A 142 2.31 -16.35 8.18
N ARG A 143 2.33 -16.21 6.86
CA ARG A 143 3.38 -15.50 6.12
C ARG A 143 2.82 -14.25 5.48
N ILE A 144 3.51 -13.13 5.64
CA ILE A 144 3.24 -11.93 4.85
C ILE A 144 4.24 -11.89 3.69
N LEU A 145 3.75 -11.65 2.48
CA LEU A 145 4.57 -11.40 1.29
C LEU A 145 4.28 -9.96 0.80
N PRO A 146 5.29 -9.09 0.70
CA PRO A 146 5.09 -7.74 0.22
C PRO A 146 4.77 -7.73 -1.27
N VAL A 147 3.74 -6.98 -1.65
CA VAL A 147 3.29 -6.80 -3.05
C VAL A 147 3.60 -5.40 -3.55
N ASP A 148 3.79 -4.43 -2.67
CA ASP A 148 4.31 -3.12 -3.06
C ASP A 148 5.65 -3.27 -3.81
N SER A 149 5.87 -2.51 -4.88
CA SER A 149 6.93 -2.80 -5.86
C SER A 149 8.32 -2.80 -5.22
N GLU A 150 8.59 -1.81 -4.37
CA GLU A 150 9.86 -1.58 -3.71
C GLU A 150 10.08 -2.61 -2.59
N HIS A 151 9.07 -2.97 -1.82
CA HIS A 151 9.18 -3.98 -0.77
C HIS A 151 9.25 -5.39 -1.34
N SER A 152 8.56 -5.65 -2.45
CA SER A 152 8.72 -6.88 -3.22
C SER A 152 10.15 -6.99 -3.77
N ALA A 153 10.73 -5.87 -4.22
CA ALA A 153 12.11 -5.79 -4.66
C ALA A 153 13.12 -6.05 -3.52
N ILE A 154 12.94 -5.39 -2.37
CA ILE A 154 13.75 -5.62 -1.16
C ILE A 154 13.66 -7.09 -0.75
N PHE A 155 12.45 -7.64 -0.65
CA PHE A 155 12.23 -9.03 -0.26
C PHE A 155 12.95 -9.98 -1.22
N GLN A 156 12.83 -9.77 -2.53
CA GLN A 156 13.50 -10.59 -3.53
C GLN A 156 15.04 -10.51 -3.44
N ALA A 157 15.59 -9.33 -3.13
CA ALA A 157 17.03 -9.13 -2.98
C ALA A 157 17.57 -9.77 -1.68
N MET A 158 16.74 -10.00 -0.67
CA MET A 158 17.14 -10.63 0.59
C MET A 158 16.91 -12.15 0.65
N ILE A 159 16.34 -12.76 -0.40
CA ILE A 159 16.12 -14.22 -0.40
C ILE A 159 17.44 -14.96 -0.35
N GLY A 160 17.63 -15.72 0.73
CA GLY A 160 18.85 -16.51 0.95
C GLY A 160 19.94 -15.75 1.70
N GLU A 161 19.75 -14.47 1.97
CA GLU A 161 20.69 -13.63 2.71
C GLU A 161 20.38 -13.61 4.21
N ASP A 162 21.40 -13.32 5.03
CA ASP A 162 21.24 -13.03 6.45
C ASP A 162 20.91 -11.54 6.65
N THR A 163 19.79 -11.23 7.29
CA THR A 163 19.37 -9.84 7.55
C THR A 163 20.39 -9.05 8.36
N ALA A 164 21.23 -9.71 9.17
CA ALA A 164 22.32 -9.07 9.91
C ALA A 164 23.45 -8.53 8.99
N THR A 165 23.53 -9.02 7.75
CA THR A 165 24.53 -8.56 6.76
C THR A 165 24.05 -7.37 5.95
N VAL A 166 22.75 -7.09 5.95
CA VAL A 166 22.20 -5.87 5.36
C VAL A 166 22.83 -4.70 6.08
N GLU A 167 23.39 -3.77 5.35
CA GLU A 167 23.96 -2.50 5.82
C GLU A 167 22.96 -1.37 5.61
N ARG A 168 22.26 -1.35 4.47
CA ARG A 168 21.30 -0.29 4.13
C ARG A 168 20.30 -0.75 3.09
N ILE A 169 19.15 -0.11 3.06
CA ILE A 169 18.12 -0.28 2.03
C ILE A 169 17.95 1.02 1.27
N ILE A 170 17.91 0.94 -0.05
CA ILE A 170 17.66 2.07 -0.94
C ILE A 170 16.32 1.84 -1.63
N ILE A 171 15.31 2.63 -1.26
CA ILE A 171 14.03 2.65 -1.95
C ILE A 171 14.01 3.75 -3.00
N THR A 172 13.60 3.43 -4.22
CA THR A 172 13.63 4.39 -5.33
C THR A 172 12.27 5.05 -5.53
N ALA A 173 12.24 6.31 -5.92
CA ALA A 173 11.00 7.04 -6.23
C ALA A 173 11.02 7.61 -7.64
N SER A 174 9.89 7.62 -8.35
CA SER A 174 9.80 8.26 -9.67
C SER A 174 10.02 9.79 -9.62
N GLY A 175 9.72 10.38 -8.46
CA GLY A 175 9.65 11.84 -8.21
C GLY A 175 8.31 12.48 -8.58
N GLY A 176 7.38 11.71 -9.17
CA GLY A 176 6.03 12.16 -9.53
C GLY A 176 5.96 13.35 -10.50
N ALA A 177 4.77 13.95 -10.63
CA ALA A 177 4.48 15.02 -11.59
C ALA A 177 5.38 16.26 -11.46
N PHE A 178 5.73 16.62 -10.23
CA PHE A 178 6.40 17.87 -9.92
C PHE A 178 7.89 17.73 -9.65
N ARG A 179 8.50 16.59 -10.02
CA ARG A 179 9.93 16.32 -9.85
C ARG A 179 10.82 17.47 -10.32
N ASP A 180 10.56 17.97 -11.52
CA ASP A 180 11.42 18.92 -12.23
C ASP A 180 10.84 20.35 -12.25
N TRP A 181 9.76 20.62 -11.51
CA TRP A 181 9.18 21.97 -11.41
C TRP A 181 10.07 22.92 -10.59
N PRO A 182 10.12 24.23 -10.87
CA PRO A 182 10.64 25.21 -9.92
C PRO A 182 9.91 25.12 -8.55
N LEU A 183 10.62 25.27 -7.42
CA LEU A 183 10.05 25.07 -6.07
C LEU A 183 8.90 26.05 -5.78
N GLU A 184 9.02 27.26 -6.30
CA GLU A 184 8.13 28.40 -6.09
C GLU A 184 6.77 28.13 -6.73
N ARG A 185 6.74 27.32 -7.80
CA ARG A 185 5.52 26.93 -8.51
C ARG A 185 4.71 25.84 -7.79
N LEU A 186 5.29 25.16 -6.80
CA LEU A 186 4.58 24.07 -6.09
C LEU A 186 3.38 24.57 -5.31
N ALA A 187 3.41 25.80 -4.82
CA ALA A 187 2.30 26.43 -4.11
C ALA A 187 1.05 26.62 -5.00
N GLU A 188 1.24 26.68 -6.32
CA GLU A 188 0.18 26.91 -7.31
C GLU A 188 -0.33 25.60 -7.95
N ALA A 189 0.21 24.44 -7.54
CA ALA A 189 -0.14 23.16 -8.13
C ALA A 189 -1.62 22.80 -7.89
N THR A 190 -2.30 22.34 -8.95
CA THR A 190 -3.71 21.91 -8.88
C THR A 190 -3.85 20.38 -8.78
N PRO A 191 -5.00 19.87 -8.31
CA PRO A 191 -5.27 18.43 -8.30
C PRO A 191 -5.14 17.78 -9.67
N GLU A 192 -5.57 18.44 -10.75
CA GLU A 192 -5.48 17.92 -12.11
C GLU A 192 -4.02 17.73 -12.54
N GLN A 193 -3.15 18.70 -12.23
CA GLN A 193 -1.72 18.62 -12.54
C GLN A 193 -1.05 17.53 -11.70
N ALA A 194 -1.40 17.43 -10.42
CA ALA A 194 -0.86 16.45 -9.49
C ALA A 194 -1.33 15.02 -9.79
N SER A 195 -2.41 14.86 -10.56
CA SER A 195 -2.98 13.56 -10.95
C SER A 195 -2.37 12.97 -12.23
N SER A 196 -1.32 13.58 -12.77
CA SER A 196 -0.56 13.05 -13.91
C SER A 196 0.67 12.29 -13.44
N HIS A 197 0.88 11.05 -13.88
CA HIS A 197 2.07 10.27 -13.54
C HIS A 197 2.90 9.94 -14.79
N PRO A 198 4.23 10.12 -14.80
CA PRO A 198 5.05 9.92 -15.99
C PRO A 198 5.19 8.45 -16.42
N ASN A 199 5.16 7.51 -15.47
CA ASN A 199 5.56 6.11 -15.72
C ASN A 199 4.49 5.05 -15.41
N TRP A 200 3.43 5.41 -14.69
CA TRP A 200 2.51 4.43 -14.09
C TRP A 200 1.08 4.89 -14.33
N ASP A 201 0.20 3.97 -14.71
CA ASP A 201 -1.24 4.23 -14.74
C ASP A 201 -1.84 3.85 -13.39
N MET A 202 -2.20 4.86 -12.59
CA MET A 202 -2.63 4.69 -11.21
C MET A 202 -3.82 5.60 -10.87
N GLY A 203 -4.55 5.24 -9.81
CA GLY A 203 -5.65 6.06 -9.31
C GLY A 203 -5.20 7.44 -8.82
N GLN A 204 -6.11 8.41 -8.88
CA GLN A 204 -5.85 9.82 -8.54
C GLN A 204 -5.08 10.01 -7.22
N ARG A 205 -5.50 9.31 -6.16
CA ARG A 205 -4.94 9.44 -4.80
C ARG A 205 -3.46 9.10 -4.75
N ILE A 206 -3.10 7.91 -5.24
CA ILE A 206 -1.70 7.44 -5.23
C ILE A 206 -0.83 8.27 -6.17
N THR A 207 -1.38 8.81 -7.26
CA THR A 207 -0.65 9.71 -8.16
C THR A 207 -0.28 11.03 -7.46
N ILE A 208 -1.20 11.62 -6.68
CA ILE A 208 -0.93 12.81 -5.88
C ILE A 208 0.04 12.50 -4.73
N ASP A 209 -0.10 11.35 -4.06
CA ASP A 209 0.84 10.88 -3.04
C ASP A 209 2.25 10.67 -3.62
N SER A 210 2.36 10.24 -4.88
CA SER A 210 3.64 10.14 -5.60
C SER A 210 4.24 11.51 -5.90
N ALA A 211 3.43 12.48 -6.36
CA ALA A 211 3.88 13.85 -6.62
C ALA A 211 4.40 14.56 -5.34
N SER A 212 3.75 14.32 -4.20
CA SER A 212 4.11 14.88 -2.89
C SER A 212 5.14 14.05 -2.11
N MET A 213 5.54 12.89 -2.64
CA MET A 213 6.33 11.86 -1.94
C MET A 213 5.71 11.32 -0.65
N PHE A 214 4.43 11.56 -0.37
CA PHE A 214 3.73 10.84 0.70
C PHE A 214 3.63 9.34 0.45
N ASN A 215 3.57 8.92 -0.83
CA ASN A 215 3.66 7.50 -1.18
C ASN A 215 5.01 6.92 -0.69
N LYS A 216 6.12 7.58 -1.06
CA LYS A 216 7.46 7.13 -0.66
C LYS A 216 7.69 7.23 0.85
N ALA A 217 7.14 8.25 1.50
CA ALA A 217 7.19 8.42 2.95
C ALA A 217 6.52 7.26 3.69
N MET A 218 5.35 6.80 3.24
CA MET A 218 4.72 5.58 3.77
C MET A 218 5.60 4.35 3.55
N GLU A 219 6.22 4.23 2.39
CA GLU A 219 7.08 3.09 2.06
C GLU A 219 8.38 3.06 2.88
N VAL A 220 8.90 4.22 3.31
CA VAL A 220 9.98 4.32 4.31
C VAL A 220 9.52 3.73 5.64
N ILE A 221 8.34 4.12 6.15
CA ILE A 221 7.78 3.60 7.40
C ILE A 221 7.53 2.09 7.27
N GLU A 222 6.94 1.65 6.16
CA GLU A 222 6.68 0.24 5.88
C GLU A 222 7.98 -0.58 5.81
N THR A 223 9.06 -0.03 5.23
CA THR A 223 10.36 -0.70 5.19
C THR A 223 10.90 -0.93 6.61
N HIS A 224 10.81 0.09 7.46
CA HIS A 224 11.18 -0.02 8.88
C HIS A 224 10.36 -1.10 9.58
N GLU A 225 9.03 -1.00 9.50
CA GLU A 225 8.11 -1.90 10.19
C GLU A 225 8.24 -3.35 9.71
N PHE A 226 8.40 -3.58 8.40
CA PHE A 226 8.36 -4.93 7.83
C PHE A 226 9.70 -5.66 7.87
N PHE A 227 10.81 -4.95 7.65
CA PHE A 227 12.14 -5.55 7.55
C PHE A 227 13.03 -5.31 8.79
N ASP A 228 12.52 -4.61 9.81
CA ASP A 228 13.25 -4.28 11.04
C ASP A 228 14.56 -3.52 10.76
N ILE A 229 14.50 -2.55 9.86
CA ILE A 229 15.64 -1.72 9.47
C ILE A 229 15.51 -0.34 10.10
N ALA A 230 16.57 0.14 10.76
CA ALA A 230 16.61 1.46 11.37
C ALA A 230 16.44 2.59 10.33
N ALA A 231 15.80 3.69 10.73
CA ALA A 231 15.46 4.78 9.82
C ALA A 231 16.68 5.41 9.12
N ASP A 232 17.82 5.51 9.80
CA ASP A 232 19.08 6.04 9.27
C ASP A 232 19.75 5.11 8.24
N ARG A 233 19.27 3.87 8.14
CA ARG A 233 19.72 2.86 7.17
C ARG A 233 18.75 2.71 5.99
N ILE A 234 17.71 3.54 5.92
CA ILE A 234 16.74 3.58 4.82
C ILE A 234 16.96 4.85 4.00
N GLU A 235 17.47 4.69 2.79
CA GLU A 235 17.73 5.78 1.86
C GLU A 235 16.62 5.88 0.80
N VAL A 236 16.29 7.12 0.42
CA VAL A 236 15.40 7.42 -0.70
C VAL A 236 16.22 8.01 -1.84
N LEU A 237 16.13 7.42 -3.03
CA LEU A 237 16.71 7.99 -4.25
C LEU A 237 15.62 8.26 -5.29
N VAL A 238 15.70 9.42 -5.95
CA VAL A 238 14.87 9.70 -7.13
C VAL A 238 15.46 8.95 -8.32
N HIS A 239 14.68 8.00 -8.84
CA HIS A 239 14.97 7.20 -10.03
C HIS A 239 13.86 7.40 -11.08
N PRO A 240 14.03 8.38 -11.99
CA PRO A 240 13.01 8.77 -12.97
C PRO A 240 12.49 7.65 -13.86
N GLN A 241 13.29 6.61 -14.12
CA GLN A 241 12.93 5.52 -15.02
C GLN A 241 12.02 4.47 -14.36
N SER A 242 11.95 4.42 -13.02
CA SER A 242 11.13 3.46 -12.26
C SER A 242 11.32 1.99 -12.68
N MET A 243 12.54 1.59 -13.05
CA MET A 243 12.87 0.22 -13.44
C MET A 243 13.74 -0.50 -12.41
N ILE A 244 14.60 0.23 -11.72
CA ILE A 244 15.25 -0.27 -10.50
C ILE A 244 14.31 0.07 -9.36
N HIS A 245 13.63 -0.94 -8.80
CA HIS A 245 12.58 -0.73 -7.82
C HIS A 245 13.16 -0.48 -6.42
N ALA A 246 14.09 -1.32 -5.98
CA ALA A 246 14.85 -1.09 -4.75
C ALA A 246 16.23 -1.75 -4.83
N LEU A 247 17.13 -1.33 -3.94
CA LEU A 247 18.45 -1.92 -3.75
C LEU A 247 18.65 -2.27 -2.27
N VAL A 248 19.38 -3.35 -2.03
CA VAL A 248 19.84 -3.77 -0.70
C VAL A 248 21.35 -3.76 -0.71
N GLY A 249 21.95 -2.99 0.20
CA GLY A 249 23.38 -2.90 0.40
C GLY A 249 23.81 -3.78 1.55
N PHE A 250 24.93 -4.48 1.39
CA PHE A 250 25.49 -5.41 2.35
C PHE A 250 26.82 -4.90 2.91
N ASN A 251 27.20 -5.42 4.08
CA ASN A 251 28.40 -5.00 4.82
C ASN A 251 29.75 -5.32 4.13
N ASP A 252 29.72 -6.03 3.01
CA ASP A 252 30.87 -6.27 2.13
C ASP A 252 31.03 -5.19 1.03
N GLY A 253 30.12 -4.22 1.00
CA GLY A 253 30.07 -3.11 0.05
C GLY A 253 29.28 -3.42 -1.24
N ALA A 254 28.73 -4.63 -1.39
CA ALA A 254 27.92 -4.98 -2.55
C ALA A 254 26.49 -4.41 -2.46
N LEU A 255 25.89 -4.19 -3.64
CA LEU A 255 24.47 -3.83 -3.78
C LEU A 255 23.77 -4.87 -4.65
N MET A 256 22.65 -5.41 -4.16
CA MET A 256 21.72 -6.17 -4.98
C MET A 256 20.52 -5.30 -5.35
N ALA A 257 20.16 -5.27 -6.62
CA ALA A 257 19.03 -4.50 -7.12
C ALA A 257 18.01 -5.41 -7.79
N HIS A 258 16.73 -5.16 -7.54
CA HIS A 258 15.66 -5.72 -8.35
C HIS A 258 15.36 -4.77 -9.51
N VAL A 259 15.49 -5.29 -10.73
CA VAL A 259 15.25 -4.56 -11.99
C VAL A 259 14.08 -5.19 -12.73
N GLY A 260 13.06 -4.41 -13.05
CA GLY A 260 11.85 -4.88 -13.76
C GLY A 260 11.07 -3.73 -14.40
N PRO A 261 10.18 -4.02 -15.36
CA PRO A 261 9.32 -2.98 -15.92
C PRO A 261 8.41 -2.37 -14.84
N PRO A 262 7.90 -1.14 -15.02
CA PRO A 262 6.91 -0.54 -14.14
C PRO A 262 5.54 -1.21 -14.34
N ASP A 263 5.42 -2.47 -13.91
CA ASP A 263 4.22 -3.30 -14.03
C ASP A 263 4.02 -4.18 -12.79
N MET A 264 3.01 -3.87 -11.98
CA MET A 264 2.75 -4.56 -10.71
C MET A 264 2.57 -6.07 -10.84
N ARG A 265 2.28 -6.61 -12.04
CA ARG A 265 2.19 -8.06 -12.26
C ARG A 265 3.49 -8.79 -11.92
N HIS A 266 4.67 -8.13 -11.96
CA HIS A 266 5.91 -8.77 -11.50
C HIS A 266 5.88 -9.03 -9.98
N ALA A 267 5.45 -8.06 -9.17
CA ALA A 267 5.41 -8.17 -7.71
C ALA A 267 4.25 -9.07 -7.25
N ILE A 268 3.09 -8.90 -7.85
CA ILE A 268 1.91 -9.74 -7.61
C ILE A 268 2.21 -11.19 -7.99
N GLY A 269 2.78 -11.42 -9.18
CA GLY A 269 3.13 -12.76 -9.66
C GLY A 269 4.21 -13.41 -8.80
N PHE A 270 5.21 -12.64 -8.35
CA PHE A 270 6.19 -13.14 -7.39
C PHE A 270 5.51 -13.61 -6.09
N ALA A 271 4.64 -12.79 -5.47
CA ALA A 271 3.93 -13.16 -4.25
C ALA A 271 2.94 -14.34 -4.46
N LEU A 272 2.30 -14.42 -5.64
CA LEU A 272 1.35 -15.48 -5.99
C LEU A 272 2.04 -16.84 -6.20
N HIS A 273 3.26 -16.86 -6.69
CA HIS A 273 3.98 -18.09 -7.04
C HIS A 273 5.12 -18.44 -6.08
N HIS A 274 5.44 -17.55 -5.14
CA HIS A 274 6.49 -17.75 -4.14
C HIS A 274 6.39 -19.15 -3.48
N PRO A 275 7.50 -19.91 -3.37
CA PRO A 275 8.89 -19.49 -3.66
C PRO A 275 9.33 -19.70 -5.12
N GLN A 276 8.47 -20.24 -5.98
CA GLN A 276 8.81 -20.47 -7.38
C GLN A 276 8.60 -19.21 -8.23
N ARG A 277 9.42 -19.07 -9.27
CA ARG A 277 9.14 -18.12 -10.36
C ARG A 277 8.35 -18.83 -11.46
N ARG A 278 7.44 -18.10 -12.11
CA ARG A 278 6.66 -18.55 -13.27
C ARG A 278 6.66 -17.48 -14.35
N ASP A 279 6.24 -17.87 -15.54
CA ASP A 279 6.05 -16.93 -16.65
C ASP A 279 4.94 -15.94 -16.33
N LEU A 280 5.24 -14.66 -16.52
CA LEU A 280 4.34 -13.54 -16.30
C LEU A 280 4.22 -12.70 -17.58
N PRO A 281 3.05 -12.10 -17.86
CA PRO A 281 2.78 -11.30 -19.05
C PRO A 281 3.35 -9.87 -18.92
N VAL A 282 4.62 -9.77 -18.58
CA VAL A 282 5.34 -8.50 -18.42
C VAL A 282 6.40 -8.35 -19.51
N GLU A 283 6.74 -7.10 -19.82
CA GLU A 283 7.78 -6.78 -20.79
C GLU A 283 9.13 -7.41 -20.41
N ARG A 284 9.87 -7.87 -21.43
CA ARG A 284 11.26 -8.31 -21.27
C ARG A 284 12.16 -7.13 -21.54
N LEU A 285 12.84 -6.64 -20.50
CA LEU A 285 13.70 -5.47 -20.59
C LEU A 285 14.88 -5.71 -21.52
N ASP A 286 15.12 -4.74 -22.41
CA ASP A 286 16.34 -4.62 -23.19
C ASP A 286 17.18 -3.47 -22.61
N LEU A 287 18.22 -3.82 -21.86
CA LEU A 287 19.09 -2.82 -21.21
C LEU A 287 19.84 -1.95 -22.22
N ALA A 288 20.18 -2.47 -23.40
CA ALA A 288 20.84 -1.69 -24.43
C ALA A 288 19.89 -0.65 -25.04
N ALA A 289 18.61 -1.00 -25.20
CA ALA A 289 17.57 -0.06 -25.64
C ALA A 289 17.21 0.98 -24.57
N ILE A 290 17.19 0.59 -23.30
CA ILE A 290 16.96 1.51 -22.16
C ILE A 290 18.10 2.52 -22.02
N GLY A 291 19.35 2.07 -22.21
CA GLY A 291 20.54 2.91 -22.20
C GLY A 291 21.02 3.28 -20.79
N ARG A 292 20.31 4.17 -20.09
CA ARG A 292 20.78 4.70 -18.79
C ARG A 292 19.74 4.67 -17.69
N PHE A 293 20.24 4.49 -16.47
CA PHE A 293 19.51 4.69 -15.23
C PHE A 293 20.09 5.89 -14.48
N ASP A 294 19.22 6.84 -14.12
CA ASP A 294 19.62 8.04 -13.38
C ASP A 294 19.20 7.90 -11.91
N PHE A 295 20.05 8.37 -11.01
CA PHE A 295 19.78 8.44 -9.57
C PHE A 295 20.11 9.84 -9.05
N ARG A 296 19.24 10.38 -8.20
CA ARG A 296 19.40 11.72 -7.60
C ARG A 296 18.97 11.69 -6.14
N ALA A 297 19.63 12.46 -5.29
CA ALA A 297 19.13 12.71 -3.95
C ALA A 297 17.79 13.50 -4.02
N PRO A 298 16.81 13.22 -3.14
CA PRO A 298 15.60 14.02 -3.03
C PRO A 298 15.90 15.41 -2.43
N ASP A 299 15.11 16.42 -2.81
CA ASP A 299 15.15 17.76 -2.19
C ASP A 299 14.09 17.81 -1.08
N GLU A 300 14.52 17.86 0.19
CA GLU A 300 13.60 17.87 1.33
C GLU A 300 12.72 19.12 1.42
N ARG A 301 13.11 20.22 0.75
CA ARG A 301 12.25 21.41 0.62
C ARG A 301 11.07 21.15 -0.32
N ARG A 302 11.27 20.31 -1.33
CA ARG A 302 10.21 19.87 -2.26
C ARG A 302 9.32 18.81 -1.62
N TRP A 303 9.93 17.90 -0.85
CA TRP A 303 9.26 16.73 -0.30
C TRP A 303 9.43 16.61 1.22
N PRO A 304 8.81 17.51 2.01
CA PRO A 304 8.88 17.44 3.47
C PRO A 304 8.33 16.12 4.04
N ALA A 305 7.48 15.41 3.29
CA ALA A 305 6.94 14.11 3.67
C ALA A 305 8.01 13.09 4.07
N LEU A 306 9.20 13.12 3.45
CA LEU A 306 10.29 12.21 3.79
C LEU A 306 10.83 12.44 5.20
N ARG A 307 10.94 13.71 5.62
CA ARG A 307 11.30 14.06 7.00
C ARG A 307 10.25 13.60 7.99
N LEU A 308 8.96 13.84 7.66
CA LEU A 308 7.84 13.42 8.52
C LEU A 308 7.78 11.91 8.72
N ALA A 309 8.17 11.11 7.72
CA ALA A 309 8.29 9.66 7.86
C ALA A 309 9.37 9.26 8.88
N ARG A 310 10.55 9.89 8.84
CA ARG A 310 11.62 9.61 9.81
C ARG A 310 11.20 9.99 11.23
N GLU A 311 10.60 11.16 11.39
CA GLU A 311 10.04 11.61 12.69
C GLU A 311 8.96 10.65 13.21
N THR A 312 8.15 10.08 12.31
CA THR A 312 7.14 9.07 12.65
C THR A 312 7.76 7.78 13.15
N ILE A 313 8.84 7.31 12.51
CA ILE A 313 9.60 6.12 12.95
C ILE A 313 10.24 6.38 14.32
N GLU A 314 10.91 7.52 14.50
CA GLU A 314 11.57 7.90 15.75
C GLU A 314 10.58 7.98 16.93
N ALA A 315 9.37 8.50 16.70
CA ALA A 315 8.32 8.55 17.71
C ALA A 315 7.74 7.17 18.05
N GLY A 316 7.66 6.27 17.07
CA GLY A 316 7.15 4.91 17.23
C GLY A 316 5.70 4.83 17.72
N GLY A 317 5.32 3.69 18.29
CA GLY A 317 3.99 3.50 18.88
C GLY A 317 2.86 3.63 17.85
N LEU A 318 1.79 4.37 18.19
CA LEU A 318 0.66 4.61 17.28
C LEU A 318 0.86 5.83 16.35
N THR A 319 2.06 6.40 16.28
CA THR A 319 2.34 7.61 15.46
C THR A 319 2.10 7.35 13.97
N GLY A 320 2.38 6.15 13.48
CA GLY A 320 2.08 5.78 12.08
C GLY A 320 0.60 5.86 11.72
N ALA A 321 -0.30 5.55 12.67
CA ALA A 321 -1.74 5.73 12.47
C ALA A 321 -2.13 7.21 12.38
N VAL A 322 -1.49 8.08 13.17
CA VAL A 322 -1.66 9.54 13.10
C VAL A 322 -1.18 10.06 11.74
N PHE A 323 0.01 9.65 11.32
CA PHE A 323 0.61 10.01 10.03
C PHE A 323 -0.33 9.67 8.88
N ASN A 324 -0.79 8.41 8.79
CA ASN A 324 -1.66 7.97 7.70
C ASN A 324 -2.99 8.74 7.69
N ALA A 325 -3.64 8.86 8.85
CA ALA A 325 -4.92 9.56 8.99
C ALA A 325 -4.83 11.04 8.59
N ALA A 326 -3.78 11.73 9.04
CA ALA A 326 -3.53 13.12 8.70
C ALA A 326 -3.24 13.28 7.21
N LYS A 327 -2.42 12.39 6.65
CA LYS A 327 -2.08 12.38 5.22
C LYS A 327 -3.30 12.18 4.34
N GLU A 328 -4.12 11.17 4.63
CA GLU A 328 -5.36 10.93 3.86
C GLU A 328 -6.32 12.12 3.95
N THR A 329 -6.44 12.74 5.14
CA THR A 329 -7.30 13.90 5.36
C THR A 329 -6.79 15.14 4.62
N ALA A 330 -5.47 15.36 4.61
CA ALA A 330 -4.84 16.46 3.87
C ALA A 330 -4.99 16.27 2.36
N LEU A 331 -4.81 15.05 1.86
CA LEU A 331 -5.04 14.70 0.46
C LEU A 331 -6.50 14.98 0.06
N ASP A 332 -7.47 14.58 0.89
CA ASP A 332 -8.89 14.89 0.67
C ASP A 332 -9.15 16.40 0.66
N GLY A 333 -8.46 17.15 1.52
CA GLY A 333 -8.48 18.61 1.52
C GLY A 333 -7.98 19.21 0.20
N PHE A 334 -6.85 18.73 -0.30
CA PHE A 334 -6.26 19.18 -1.56
C PHE A 334 -7.12 18.84 -2.77
N ILE A 335 -7.59 17.58 -2.87
CA ILE A 335 -8.50 17.14 -3.96
C ILE A 335 -9.80 17.99 -3.95
N ALA A 336 -10.29 18.36 -2.77
CA ALA A 336 -11.47 19.22 -2.64
C ALA A 336 -11.18 20.72 -2.82
N GLY A 337 -9.95 21.12 -3.12
CA GLY A 337 -9.55 22.53 -3.28
C GLY A 337 -9.60 23.36 -2.00
N ARG A 338 -9.59 22.72 -0.82
CA ARG A 338 -9.65 23.38 0.49
C ARG A 338 -8.28 23.81 1.01
N ILE A 339 -7.22 23.13 0.59
CA ILE A 339 -5.82 23.48 0.88
C ILE A 339 -4.99 23.33 -0.40
N GLY A 340 -3.85 24.01 -0.47
CA GLY A 340 -2.86 23.91 -1.54
C GLY A 340 -1.95 22.67 -1.41
N PHE A 341 -1.22 22.36 -2.47
CA PHE A 341 -0.37 21.17 -2.54
C PHE A 341 0.71 21.14 -1.46
N THR A 342 1.44 22.25 -1.26
CA THR A 342 2.50 22.36 -0.24
C THR A 342 1.94 22.33 1.18
N GLU A 343 0.69 22.73 1.38
CA GLU A 343 0.05 22.78 2.69
C GLU A 343 -0.30 21.40 3.23
N MET A 344 -0.37 20.36 2.38
CA MET A 344 -0.62 18.99 2.82
C MET A 344 0.42 18.54 3.85
N ALA A 345 1.71 18.81 3.59
CA ALA A 345 2.79 18.45 4.52
C ALA A 345 2.67 19.18 5.86
N ASP A 346 2.27 20.45 5.84
CA ASP A 346 2.09 21.23 7.06
C ASP A 346 0.91 20.73 7.90
N VAL A 347 -0.18 20.30 7.26
CA VAL A 347 -1.33 19.72 7.98
C VAL A 347 -0.91 18.43 8.69
N VAL A 348 -0.13 17.57 8.00
CA VAL A 348 0.41 16.35 8.60
C VAL A 348 1.34 16.66 9.76
N ALA A 349 2.30 17.58 9.58
CA ALA A 349 3.24 18.01 10.62
C ALA A 349 2.52 18.50 11.88
N ARG A 350 1.55 19.43 11.74
CA ARG A 350 0.77 19.95 12.86
C ARG A 350 -0.06 18.87 13.56
N THR A 351 -0.58 17.91 12.81
CA THR A 351 -1.37 16.81 13.40
C THR A 351 -0.48 15.88 14.23
N LEU A 352 0.74 15.60 13.76
CA LEU A 352 1.74 14.84 14.50
C LEU A 352 2.16 15.59 15.78
N GLU A 353 2.47 16.89 15.67
CA GLU A 353 2.82 17.74 16.83
C GLU A 353 1.72 17.75 17.90
N ASP A 354 0.46 17.96 17.52
CA ASP A 354 -0.69 17.96 18.44
C ASP A 354 -0.88 16.63 19.17
N LYS A 355 -0.73 15.51 18.45
CA LYS A 355 -0.92 14.18 19.04
C LYS A 355 0.28 13.71 19.85
N ASN A 356 1.50 14.11 19.49
CA ASN A 356 2.69 13.87 20.31
C ASN A 356 2.63 14.65 21.63
N ALA A 357 2.01 15.83 21.64
CA ALA A 357 1.80 16.61 22.86
C ALA A 357 0.65 16.09 23.76
N SER A 358 -0.26 15.28 23.20
CA SER A 358 -1.39 14.72 23.91
C SER A 358 -1.01 13.38 24.57
N ASP A 359 -0.51 13.44 25.81
CA ASP A 359 -0.01 12.27 26.55
C ASP A 359 -1.01 11.10 26.61
N GLY A 360 -0.50 9.88 26.35
CA GLY A 360 -1.14 8.60 26.70
C GLY A 360 -1.73 7.78 25.55
N LEU A 361 -2.06 8.38 24.40
CA LEU A 361 -2.61 7.63 23.25
C LEU A 361 -1.54 6.98 22.39
N ILE A 362 -0.42 7.66 22.11
CA ILE A 362 0.63 7.14 21.23
C ILE A 362 1.38 5.95 21.85
N GLY A 363 1.63 6.01 23.16
CA GLY A 363 2.26 4.94 23.93
C GLY A 363 1.30 3.82 24.36
N ALA A 364 0.03 3.86 23.94
CA ALA A 364 -0.92 2.81 24.25
C ALA A 364 -0.56 1.50 23.54
N THR A 365 -1.04 0.37 24.07
CA THR A 365 -0.88 -0.93 23.41
C THR A 365 -1.44 -0.89 22.00
N MET A 366 -0.64 -1.32 21.01
CA MET A 366 -1.06 -1.40 19.62
C MET A 366 -2.05 -2.56 19.41
N SER A 367 -3.33 -2.24 19.55
CA SER A 367 -4.48 -3.08 19.22
C SER A 367 -5.28 -2.47 18.06
N LEU A 368 -6.11 -3.28 17.39
CA LEU A 368 -6.96 -2.78 16.31
C LEU A 368 -7.85 -1.62 16.78
N ASP A 369 -8.47 -1.75 17.95
CA ASP A 369 -9.36 -0.71 18.50
C ASP A 369 -8.62 0.60 18.78
N ASN A 370 -7.39 0.52 19.34
CA ASN A 370 -6.59 1.71 19.60
C ASN A 370 -6.09 2.36 18.30
N VAL A 371 -5.69 1.57 17.31
CA VAL A 371 -5.31 2.08 15.97
C VAL A 371 -6.48 2.82 15.33
N LEU A 372 -7.68 2.22 15.32
CA LEU A 372 -8.89 2.85 14.75
C LEU A 372 -9.29 4.11 15.52
N ARG A 373 -9.16 4.10 16.85
CA ARG A 373 -9.42 5.29 17.68
C ARG A 373 -8.44 6.42 17.38
N VAL A 374 -7.15 6.11 17.26
CA VAL A 374 -6.11 7.11 16.95
C VAL A 374 -6.30 7.66 15.54
N ASP A 375 -6.59 6.81 14.54
CA ASP A 375 -6.92 7.24 13.18
C ASP A 375 -8.09 8.24 13.21
N HIS A 376 -9.19 7.91 13.88
CA HIS A 376 -10.35 8.80 14.00
C HIS A 376 -9.99 10.18 14.59
N LEU A 377 -9.31 10.21 15.74
CA LEU A 377 -8.91 11.46 16.41
C LEU A 377 -7.91 12.28 15.58
N ALA A 378 -7.02 11.60 14.84
CA ALA A 378 -6.06 12.26 13.96
C ALA A 378 -6.77 12.89 12.74
N ARG A 379 -7.80 12.23 12.17
CA ARG A 379 -8.62 12.83 11.11
C ARG A 379 -9.35 14.08 11.59
N GLU A 380 -9.88 14.08 12.82
CA GLU A 380 -10.52 15.27 13.40
C GLU A 380 -9.52 16.42 13.60
N ALA A 381 -8.33 16.12 14.13
CA ALA A 381 -7.26 17.10 14.32
C ALA A 381 -6.77 17.68 12.99
N ALA A 382 -6.58 16.83 11.96
CA ALA A 382 -6.18 17.27 10.64
C ALA A 382 -7.24 18.17 9.98
N LYS A 383 -8.54 17.86 10.14
CA LYS A 383 -9.64 18.75 9.71
C LYS A 383 -9.56 20.11 10.40
N ALA A 384 -9.42 20.13 11.73
CA ALA A 384 -9.28 21.37 12.47
C ALA A 384 -8.02 22.18 12.07
N ALA A 385 -6.92 21.50 11.72
CA ALA A 385 -5.70 22.14 11.24
C ALA A 385 -5.87 22.79 9.85
N MET A 386 -6.72 22.23 8.98
CA MET A 386 -7.12 22.85 7.71
C MET A 386 -8.03 24.06 7.95
N ASP A 387 -9.03 23.94 8.84
CA ASP A 387 -10.02 25.00 9.07
C ASP A 387 -9.40 26.27 9.71
N LYS A 388 -8.43 26.11 10.61
CA LYS A 388 -7.67 27.23 11.21
C LYS A 388 -6.85 28.04 10.20
N ARG A 389 -6.71 27.58 8.96
CA ARG A 389 -6.04 28.31 7.86
C ARG A 389 -7.02 29.03 6.94
N ALA A 390 -8.27 28.57 6.90
CA ALA A 390 -9.30 29.15 6.04
C ALA A 390 -9.89 30.46 6.61
N GLY A 391 -9.66 30.76 7.89
CA GLY A 391 -9.99 32.02 8.55
C GLY A 391 -8.75 32.76 8.98
#